data_AF-A0AAW1JRN9-F1
#
_entry.id   AF-A0AAW1JRN9-F1
#
_cell.length_a   1.000
_cell.length_b   1.000
_cell.length_c   1.000
_cell.angle_alpha   90.00
_cell.angle_beta   90.00
_cell.angle_gamma   90.00
#
_symmetry.space_group_name_H-M   'P 1'
#
loop_
_entity.id
_entity.type
_entity.pdbx_description
1 polymer ?
#
loop_
_entity_poly.entity_id
_entity_poly.type
_entity_poly.pdbx_seq_one_letter_code
_entity_poly.pdbx_strand_id
1 'polypeptide(L)'
;MPSSVEENEELINVTKLRKEAAQRLERNRLKQDLLFKKRKVPEMFQAEAALLYDSVFVFTIGLQTLEQSHTLKLSNVSCDREQPWDGGLSLINYINSVEFRGLSGPIEFKEGRRIQFKLDLLKLKQHAIVKVGEWNPGAGVNITDRAAFFDPGTMNVTLIVTTILETPYMMMHLGKNYTGNNRFFGFCVDILDRISREVGFNYLLDLVPDRKYGVENPTTGEWNGMVQQLVMHVCYI
;
A
#
# COMPACT_ATOMS: atom_id res chain seq x y z
N MET A 1 7.85 -40.31 -57.40
CA MET A 1 6.80 -40.28 -56.36
C MET A 1 7.43 -40.56 -55.00
N PRO A 2 7.85 -39.53 -54.25
CA PRO A 2 7.89 -39.54 -52.80
C PRO A 2 6.90 -38.47 -52.30
N SER A 3 5.74 -38.84 -51.74
CA SER A 3 4.73 -37.82 -51.40
C SER A 3 3.74 -38.22 -50.30
N SER A 4 4.17 -38.98 -49.30
CA SER A 4 3.26 -39.30 -48.17
C SER A 4 3.96 -39.72 -46.88
N VAL A 5 5.21 -40.17 -46.95
CA VAL A 5 5.99 -40.61 -45.78
C VAL A 5 6.74 -39.42 -45.15
N GLU A 6 7.36 -38.55 -45.96
CA GLU A 6 8.11 -37.38 -45.46
C GLU A 6 7.21 -36.33 -44.78
N GLU A 7 6.01 -36.04 -45.32
CA GLU A 7 5.06 -35.10 -44.68
C GLU A 7 4.56 -35.57 -43.31
N ASN A 8 4.41 -36.89 -43.12
CA ASN A 8 3.98 -37.46 -41.83
C ASN A 8 5.11 -37.42 -40.78
N GLU A 9 6.36 -37.65 -41.20
CA GLU A 9 7.54 -37.53 -40.32
C GLU A 9 7.76 -36.09 -39.87
N GLU A 10 7.54 -35.12 -40.76
CA GLU A 10 7.65 -33.70 -40.45
C GLU A 10 6.56 -33.25 -39.45
N LEU A 11 5.32 -33.70 -39.64
CA LEU A 11 4.20 -33.40 -38.74
C LEU A 11 4.36 -34.06 -37.35
N ILE A 12 4.93 -35.27 -37.29
CA ILE A 12 5.29 -35.97 -36.03
C ILE A 12 6.42 -35.21 -35.30
N ASN A 13 7.41 -34.70 -36.03
CA ASN A 13 8.49 -33.90 -35.43
C ASN A 13 7.99 -32.56 -34.89
N VAL A 14 7.11 -31.86 -35.60
CA VAL A 14 6.52 -30.59 -35.15
C VAL A 14 5.65 -30.79 -33.90
N THR A 15 4.82 -31.85 -33.86
CA THR A 15 3.99 -32.14 -32.68
C THR A 15 4.82 -32.58 -31.48
N LYS A 16 5.91 -33.31 -31.69
CA LYS A 16 6.89 -33.66 -30.64
C LYS A 16 7.58 -32.42 -30.07
N LEU A 17 8.06 -31.52 -30.93
CA LEU A 17 8.68 -30.25 -30.52
C LEU A 17 7.72 -29.36 -29.73
N ARG A 18 6.44 -29.29 -30.13
CA ARG A 18 5.40 -28.55 -29.39
C ARG A 18 5.15 -29.12 -28.00
N LYS A 19 5.09 -30.46 -27.86
CA LYS A 19 4.94 -31.13 -26.55
C LYS A 19 6.15 -30.92 -25.65
N GLU A 20 7.36 -30.99 -26.20
CA GLU A 20 8.59 -30.74 -25.45
C GLU A 20 8.71 -29.28 -24.98
N ALA A 21 8.31 -28.32 -25.82
CA ALA A 21 8.24 -26.91 -25.45
C ALA A 21 7.22 -26.65 -24.33
N ALA A 22 6.02 -27.24 -24.41
CA ALA A 22 4.99 -27.14 -23.37
C ALA A 22 5.45 -27.73 -22.03
N GLN A 23 6.11 -28.90 -22.05
CA GLN A 23 6.67 -29.51 -20.84
C GLN A 23 7.83 -28.69 -20.26
N ARG A 24 8.62 -28.03 -21.10
CA ARG A 24 9.72 -27.15 -20.65
C ARG A 24 9.18 -25.88 -20.00
N LEU A 25 8.11 -25.31 -20.54
CA LEU A 25 7.39 -24.17 -19.96
C LEU A 25 6.81 -24.53 -18.58
N GLU A 26 6.15 -25.69 -18.45
CA GLU A 26 5.53 -26.11 -17.19
C GLU A 26 6.58 -26.45 -16.11
N ARG A 27 7.71 -27.05 -16.50
CA ARG A 27 8.85 -27.26 -15.59
C ARG A 27 9.47 -25.94 -15.14
N ASN A 28 9.55 -24.93 -16.02
CA ASN A 28 10.06 -23.62 -15.66
C ASN A 28 9.11 -22.88 -14.71
N ARG A 29 7.79 -22.99 -14.94
CA ARG A 29 6.74 -22.49 -14.04
C ARG A 29 6.86 -23.11 -12.65
N LEU A 30 6.94 -24.43 -12.54
CA LEU A 30 7.11 -25.15 -11.26
C LEU A 30 8.41 -24.77 -10.53
N LYS A 31 9.51 -24.59 -11.28
CA LYS A 31 10.79 -24.13 -10.72
C LYS A 31 10.71 -22.68 -10.21
N GLN A 32 10.05 -21.79 -10.95
CA GLN A 32 9.81 -20.42 -10.50
C GLN A 32 8.93 -20.40 -9.25
N ASP A 33 7.85 -21.16 -9.20
CA ASP A 33 6.98 -21.30 -8.02
C ASP A 33 7.76 -21.82 -6.79
N LEU A 34 8.66 -22.80 -6.98
CA LEU A 34 9.52 -23.35 -5.93
C LEU A 34 10.60 -22.36 -5.44
N LEU A 35 11.16 -21.55 -6.35
CA LEU A 35 12.08 -20.46 -6.02
C LEU A 35 11.36 -19.34 -5.25
N PHE A 36 10.12 -19.02 -5.65
CA PHE A 36 9.25 -18.05 -5.00
C PHE A 36 8.91 -18.44 -3.57
N LYS A 37 8.57 -19.71 -3.33
CA LYS A 37 8.16 -20.22 -2.01
C LYS A 37 9.28 -20.20 -0.97
N LYS A 38 10.55 -20.07 -1.38
CA LYS A 38 11.73 -20.09 -0.50
C LYS A 38 12.08 -18.72 0.09
N ARG A 39 11.57 -17.60 -0.44
CA ARG A 39 11.83 -16.26 0.10
C ARG A 39 10.77 -15.90 1.17
N LYS A 40 11.22 -15.69 2.43
CA LYS A 40 10.39 -15.28 3.58
C LYS A 40 10.08 -13.78 3.63
N VAL A 41 10.49 -13.02 2.62
CA VAL A 41 10.10 -11.62 2.42
C VAL A 41 9.05 -11.65 1.30
N PRO A 42 7.91 -10.96 1.41
CA PRO A 42 7.09 -10.73 0.23
C PRO A 42 8.00 -10.00 -0.76
N GLU A 43 8.44 -10.68 -1.81
CA GLU A 43 9.08 -9.99 -2.92
C GLU A 43 8.03 -9.04 -3.46
N MET A 44 8.19 -7.78 -3.11
CA MET A 44 7.39 -6.72 -3.68
C MET A 44 7.91 -6.58 -5.10
N PHE A 45 7.27 -7.28 -6.04
CA PHE A 45 7.46 -6.99 -7.44
C PHE A 45 7.17 -5.51 -7.64
N GLN A 46 8.00 -4.85 -8.46
CA GLN A 46 7.62 -3.53 -8.94
C GLN A 46 6.22 -3.66 -9.55
N ALA A 47 5.30 -2.83 -9.11
CA ALA A 47 3.91 -2.88 -9.57
C ALA A 47 3.86 -2.77 -11.10
N GLU A 48 4.75 -1.99 -11.68
CA GLU A 48 4.91 -1.82 -13.13
C GLU A 48 5.29 -3.13 -13.83
N ALA A 49 6.18 -3.93 -13.25
CA ALA A 49 6.59 -5.21 -13.82
C ALA A 49 5.45 -6.24 -13.76
N ALA A 50 4.70 -6.28 -12.66
CA ALA A 50 3.52 -7.14 -12.55
C ALA A 50 2.41 -6.72 -13.53
N LEU A 51 2.18 -5.42 -13.70
CA LEU A 51 1.22 -4.89 -14.67
C LEU A 51 1.64 -5.16 -16.12
N LEU A 52 2.94 -5.06 -16.44
CA LEU A 52 3.47 -5.41 -17.76
C LEU A 52 3.29 -6.90 -18.05
N TYR A 53 3.57 -7.76 -17.08
CA TYR A 53 3.34 -9.19 -17.20
C TYR A 53 1.86 -9.48 -17.50
N ASP A 54 0.96 -8.93 -16.69
CA ASP A 54 -0.48 -9.11 -16.85
C ASP A 54 -0.99 -8.54 -18.19
N SER A 55 -0.45 -7.41 -18.68
CA SER A 55 -0.89 -6.80 -19.94
C SER A 55 -0.55 -7.65 -21.16
N VAL A 56 0.60 -8.31 -21.18
CA VAL A 56 0.98 -9.25 -22.25
C VAL A 56 0.00 -10.43 -22.28
N PHE A 57 -0.39 -10.95 -21.12
CA PHE A 57 -1.38 -12.03 -21.04
C PHE A 57 -2.77 -11.58 -21.49
N VAL A 58 -3.25 -10.41 -21.04
CA VAL A 58 -4.51 -9.82 -21.51
C VAL A 58 -4.53 -9.72 -23.04
N PHE A 59 -3.46 -9.15 -23.62
CA PHE A 59 -3.35 -8.99 -25.06
C PHE A 59 -3.32 -10.34 -25.79
N THR A 60 -2.57 -11.31 -25.27
CA THR A 60 -2.45 -12.66 -25.87
C THR A 60 -3.80 -13.37 -25.88
N ILE A 61 -4.56 -13.32 -24.78
CA ILE A 61 -5.90 -13.92 -24.69
C ILE A 61 -6.85 -13.23 -25.68
N GLY A 62 -6.86 -11.89 -25.71
CA GLY A 62 -7.69 -11.13 -26.65
C GLY A 62 -7.37 -11.43 -28.11
N LEU A 63 -6.08 -11.49 -28.47
CA LEU A 63 -5.62 -11.78 -29.82
C LEU A 63 -5.94 -13.23 -30.25
N GLN A 64 -5.73 -14.20 -29.36
CA GLN A 64 -6.07 -15.60 -29.63
C GLN A 64 -7.58 -15.79 -29.83
N THR A 65 -8.40 -15.05 -29.08
CA THR A 65 -9.87 -15.06 -29.24
C THR A 65 -10.29 -14.44 -30.57
N LEU A 66 -9.59 -13.38 -31.01
CA LEU A 66 -9.81 -12.78 -32.33
C LEU A 66 -9.45 -13.75 -33.47
N GLU A 67 -8.33 -14.45 -33.37
CA GLU A 67 -7.89 -15.42 -34.39
C GLU A 67 -8.88 -16.58 -34.58
N GLN A 68 -9.53 -17.00 -33.49
CA GLN A 68 -10.55 -18.05 -33.52
C GLN A 68 -11.85 -17.61 -34.22
N SER A 69 -12.17 -16.32 -34.20
CA SER A 69 -13.42 -15.79 -34.77
C SER A 69 -13.24 -15.15 -36.15
N HIS A 70 -12.07 -14.57 -36.42
CA HIS A 70 -11.77 -13.84 -37.65
C HIS A 70 -10.36 -14.14 -38.15
N THR A 71 -10.16 -14.11 -39.46
CA THR A 71 -8.82 -14.21 -40.05
C THR A 71 -8.03 -12.94 -39.77
N LEU A 72 -6.93 -13.06 -39.00
CA LEU A 72 -6.02 -11.96 -38.75
C LEU A 72 -5.31 -11.54 -40.03
N LYS A 73 -5.55 -10.29 -40.47
CA LYS A 73 -4.81 -9.66 -41.57
C LYS A 73 -4.06 -8.46 -41.04
N LEU A 74 -2.73 -8.51 -41.20
CA LEU A 74 -1.85 -7.38 -40.93
C LEU A 74 -2.07 -6.32 -42.01
N SER A 75 -2.36 -5.10 -41.58
CA SER A 75 -2.52 -3.94 -42.46
C SER A 75 -1.43 -2.92 -42.16
N ASN A 76 -0.83 -2.34 -43.21
CA ASN A 76 0.03 -1.18 -43.05
C ASN A 76 -0.85 0.07 -42.85
N VAL A 77 -0.75 0.69 -41.69
CA VAL A 77 -1.51 1.89 -41.32
C VAL A 77 -0.57 3.09 -41.25
N SER A 78 -1.06 4.28 -41.60
CA SER A 78 -0.32 5.55 -41.47
C SER A 78 -1.04 6.45 -40.49
N CYS A 79 -0.29 7.21 -39.68
CA CYS A 79 -0.84 8.23 -38.78
C CYS A 79 -1.32 9.49 -39.52
N ASP A 80 -0.86 9.71 -40.76
CA ASP A 80 -1.29 10.86 -41.60
C ASP A 80 -2.68 10.65 -42.20
N ARG A 81 -3.17 9.41 -42.20
CA ARG A 81 -4.47 9.01 -42.74
C ARG A 81 -5.32 8.49 -41.58
N GLU A 82 -6.51 9.03 -41.40
CA GLU A 82 -7.46 8.60 -40.37
C GLU A 82 -8.16 7.27 -40.73
N GLN A 83 -7.42 6.29 -41.24
CA GLN A 83 -7.96 4.99 -41.63
C GLN A 83 -7.63 3.93 -40.57
N PRO A 84 -8.62 3.49 -39.78
CA PRO A 84 -8.41 2.50 -38.73
C PRO A 84 -8.15 1.11 -39.33
N TRP A 85 -7.55 0.24 -38.53
CA TRP A 85 -7.49 -1.19 -38.86
C TRP A 85 -8.85 -1.85 -38.60
N ASP A 86 -9.41 -2.52 -39.60
CA ASP A 86 -10.74 -3.15 -39.54
C ASP A 86 -10.90 -4.11 -38.35
N GLY A 87 -9.85 -4.84 -37.98
CA GLY A 87 -9.85 -5.76 -36.83
C GLY A 87 -9.76 -5.08 -35.46
N GLY A 88 -9.51 -3.77 -35.41
CA GLY A 88 -9.22 -3.04 -34.18
C GLY A 88 -10.41 -3.02 -33.21
N LEU A 89 -11.63 -2.81 -33.71
CA LEU A 89 -12.83 -2.80 -32.86
C LEU A 89 -13.14 -4.19 -32.27
N SER A 90 -12.96 -5.24 -33.06
CA SER A 90 -13.12 -6.62 -32.57
C SER A 90 -12.06 -6.96 -31.54
N LEU A 91 -10.80 -6.58 -31.77
CA LEU A 91 -9.71 -6.82 -30.82
C LEU A 91 -9.96 -6.15 -29.47
N ILE A 92 -10.35 -4.87 -29.45
CA ILE A 92 -10.62 -4.16 -28.19
C ILE A 92 -11.82 -4.76 -27.44
N ASN A 93 -12.84 -5.23 -28.15
CA ASN A 93 -13.98 -5.92 -27.55
C ASN A 93 -13.55 -7.26 -26.90
N TYR A 94 -12.69 -8.03 -27.57
CA TYR A 94 -12.15 -9.27 -26.99
C TYR A 94 -11.24 -9.00 -25.80
N ILE A 95 -10.42 -7.96 -25.85
CA ILE A 95 -9.61 -7.49 -24.71
C ILE A 95 -10.52 -7.10 -23.54
N ASN A 96 -11.61 -6.37 -23.79
CA ASN A 96 -12.57 -5.96 -22.77
C ASN A 96 -13.33 -7.14 -22.14
N SER A 97 -13.46 -8.27 -22.85
CA SER A 97 -14.06 -9.49 -22.31
C SER A 97 -13.10 -10.41 -21.56
N VAL A 98 -11.81 -10.06 -21.48
CA VAL A 98 -10.82 -10.90 -20.78
C VAL A 98 -11.11 -10.87 -19.28
N GLU A 99 -11.30 -12.07 -18.72
CA GLU A 99 -11.44 -12.30 -17.28
C GLU A 99 -10.46 -13.40 -16.84
N PHE A 100 -9.49 -13.05 -16.00
CA PHE A 100 -8.60 -14.03 -15.34
C PHE A 100 -7.96 -13.45 -14.08
N ARG A 101 -7.23 -14.28 -13.33
CA ARG A 101 -6.42 -13.84 -12.19
C ARG A 101 -4.94 -13.76 -12.59
N GLY A 102 -4.41 -12.55 -12.68
CA GLY A 102 -2.99 -12.26 -12.92
C GLY A 102 -2.19 -12.05 -11.63
N LEU A 103 -0.97 -11.55 -11.77
CA LEU A 103 -0.08 -11.21 -10.65
C LEU A 103 -0.62 -10.05 -9.81
N SER A 104 -1.28 -9.08 -10.47
CA SER A 104 -1.94 -7.95 -9.81
C SER A 104 -3.34 -8.29 -9.28
N GLY A 105 -3.74 -9.57 -9.26
CA GLY A 105 -5.04 -10.03 -8.80
C GLY A 105 -6.07 -10.26 -9.92
N PRO A 106 -7.38 -10.24 -9.60
CA PRO A 106 -8.44 -10.40 -10.60
C PRO A 106 -8.38 -9.28 -11.65
N ILE A 107 -8.46 -9.64 -12.93
CA ILE A 107 -8.46 -8.72 -14.07
C ILE A 107 -9.80 -8.86 -14.75
N GLU A 108 -10.53 -7.76 -14.81
CA GLU A 108 -11.83 -7.62 -15.46
C GLU A 108 -11.95 -6.17 -15.94
N PHE A 109 -12.48 -5.98 -17.15
CA PHE A 109 -12.59 -4.69 -17.79
C PHE A 109 -14.05 -4.30 -18.05
N LYS A 110 -14.31 -3.01 -18.00
CA LYS A 110 -15.51 -2.38 -18.53
C LYS A 110 -15.10 -1.12 -19.27
N GLU A 111 -15.45 -1.04 -20.55
CA GLU A 111 -15.14 0.12 -21.41
C GLU A 111 -13.64 0.49 -21.39
N GLY A 112 -12.75 -0.51 -21.49
CA GLY A 112 -11.30 -0.30 -21.48
C GLY A 112 -10.69 0.01 -20.11
N ARG A 113 -11.49 0.03 -19.04
CA ARG A 113 -11.02 0.32 -17.68
C ARG A 113 -11.13 -0.91 -16.78
N ARG A 114 -10.09 -1.18 -16.01
CA ARG A 114 -10.13 -2.24 -15.00
C ARG A 114 -11.09 -1.86 -13.88
N ILE A 115 -12.07 -2.72 -13.61
CA ILE A 115 -13.11 -2.46 -12.61
C ILE A 115 -12.93 -3.25 -11.32
N GLN A 116 -12.29 -4.42 -11.41
CA GLN A 116 -12.05 -5.33 -10.31
C GLN A 116 -10.57 -5.30 -9.95
N PHE A 117 -10.24 -4.80 -8.76
CA PHE A 117 -8.89 -4.85 -8.21
C PHE A 117 -8.94 -4.71 -6.68
N LYS A 118 -7.80 -4.99 -6.05
CA LYS A 118 -7.63 -4.97 -4.62
C LYS A 118 -6.33 -4.25 -4.27
N LEU A 119 -6.37 -3.43 -3.24
CA LEU A 119 -5.22 -2.75 -2.67
C LEU A 119 -5.00 -3.27 -1.25
N ASP A 120 -3.77 -3.68 -0.94
CA ASP A 120 -3.42 -4.12 0.40
C ASP A 120 -3.00 -2.91 1.25
N LEU A 121 -3.59 -2.76 2.44
CA LEU A 121 -3.17 -1.75 3.40
C LEU A 121 -1.97 -2.31 4.18
N LEU A 122 -0.85 -1.61 4.10
CA LEU A 122 0.40 -2.00 4.74
C LEU A 122 0.75 -1.00 5.85
N LYS A 123 1.19 -1.49 7.00
CA LYS A 123 1.73 -0.67 8.09
C LYS A 123 3.14 -1.12 8.43
N LEU A 124 4.05 -0.16 8.55
CA LEU A 124 5.37 -0.40 9.11
C LEU A 124 5.25 -0.57 10.63
N LYS A 125 5.57 -1.76 11.13
CA LYS A 125 5.84 -2.03 12.55
C LYS A 125 7.35 -2.03 12.76
N GLN A 126 7.80 -2.03 14.03
CA GLN A 126 9.21 -1.89 14.43
C GLN A 126 10.22 -2.75 13.62
N HIS A 127 9.82 -3.94 13.17
CA HIS A 127 10.71 -4.88 12.51
C HIS A 127 10.22 -5.36 11.13
N ALA A 128 9.04 -4.95 10.68
CA ALA A 128 8.45 -5.46 9.43
C ALA A 128 7.33 -4.57 8.90
N ILE A 129 7.19 -4.56 7.58
CA ILE A 129 5.96 -4.11 6.92
C ILE A 129 4.96 -5.27 7.01
N VAL A 130 3.82 -5.00 7.63
CA VAL A 130 2.75 -5.99 7.79
C VAL A 130 1.48 -5.50 7.10
N LYS A 131 0.74 -6.44 6.54
CA LYS A 131 -0.58 -6.17 5.99
C LYS A 131 -1.60 -6.06 7.12
N VAL A 132 -2.36 -4.97 7.13
CA VAL A 132 -3.30 -4.60 8.21
C VAL A 132 -4.73 -4.42 7.72
N GLY A 133 -4.94 -4.56 6.41
CA GLY A 133 -6.25 -4.46 5.80
C GLY A 133 -6.19 -4.59 4.29
N GLU A 134 -7.34 -4.41 3.68
CA GLU A 134 -7.56 -4.50 2.23
C GLU A 134 -8.58 -3.45 1.81
N TRP A 135 -8.47 -2.95 0.58
CA TRP A 135 -9.45 -2.07 -0.03
C TRP A 135 -9.83 -2.58 -1.41
N ASN A 136 -11.14 -2.66 -1.67
CA ASN A 136 -11.67 -3.02 -2.98
C ASN A 136 -12.76 -2.00 -3.40
N PRO A 137 -12.97 -1.75 -4.70
CA PRO A 137 -13.98 -0.80 -5.19
C PRO A 137 -15.40 -1.05 -4.67
N GLY A 138 -15.81 -2.31 -4.52
CA GLY A 138 -17.17 -2.66 -4.09
C GLY A 138 -17.42 -2.63 -2.58
N ALA A 139 -16.38 -2.76 -1.75
CA ALA A 139 -16.52 -2.90 -0.29
C ALA A 139 -15.87 -1.74 0.49
N GLY A 140 -15.04 -0.92 -0.15
CA GLY A 140 -14.26 0.10 0.54
C GLY A 140 -13.13 -0.52 1.38
N VAL A 141 -12.72 0.20 2.43
CA VAL A 141 -11.61 -0.23 3.32
C VAL A 141 -12.13 -1.27 4.31
N ASN A 142 -11.41 -2.39 4.41
CA ASN A 142 -11.59 -3.40 5.44
C ASN A 142 -10.30 -3.57 6.24
N ILE A 143 -10.30 -3.11 7.49
CA ILE A 143 -9.14 -3.19 8.40
C ILE A 143 -9.22 -4.51 9.17
N THR A 144 -8.26 -5.39 8.94
CA THR A 144 -8.16 -6.69 9.62
C THR A 144 -7.38 -6.61 10.93
N ASP A 145 -6.37 -5.74 11.02
CA ASP A 145 -5.57 -5.53 12.22
C ASP A 145 -5.75 -4.08 12.73
N ARG A 146 -6.82 -3.85 13.49
CA ARG A 146 -7.09 -2.54 14.10
C ARG A 146 -6.07 -2.18 15.18
N ALA A 147 -5.56 -3.18 15.91
CA ALA A 147 -4.54 -2.99 16.94
C ALA A 147 -3.20 -2.52 16.35
N ALA A 148 -2.96 -2.77 15.05
CA ALA A 148 -1.83 -2.14 14.39
C ALA A 148 -1.93 -0.61 14.38
N PHE A 149 -3.13 -0.03 14.27
CA PHE A 149 -3.34 1.42 14.20
C PHE A 149 -3.45 2.07 15.57
N PHE A 150 -4.08 1.38 16.50
CA PHE A 150 -4.23 1.79 17.88
C PHE A 150 -3.36 0.87 18.73
N ASP A 151 -2.16 1.31 19.09
CA ASP A 151 -1.36 0.59 20.09
C ASP A 151 -2.04 0.78 21.45
N PRO A 152 -2.76 -0.21 21.99
CA PRO A 152 -3.58 -0.01 23.18
C PRO A 152 -2.74 0.00 24.47
N GLY A 153 -1.42 -0.21 24.37
CA GLY A 153 -0.68 -0.74 25.51
C GLY A 153 0.83 -0.56 25.53
N THR A 154 1.42 0.35 24.74
CA THR A 154 2.75 0.86 25.12
C THR A 154 2.61 1.74 26.36
N MET A 155 2.50 1.10 27.54
CA MET A 155 2.61 1.75 28.85
C MET A 155 4.00 2.38 29.10
N ASN A 156 4.93 2.23 28.14
CA ASN A 156 6.24 2.87 28.13
C ASN A 156 6.26 4.20 27.35
N VAL A 157 5.11 4.82 27.11
CA VAL A 157 5.06 6.21 26.64
C VAL A 157 5.09 7.13 27.85
N THR A 158 6.05 8.06 27.87
CA THR A 158 6.06 9.17 28.83
C THR A 158 5.42 10.38 28.16
N LEU A 159 4.29 10.84 28.67
CA LEU A 159 3.59 12.00 28.14
C LEU A 159 4.38 13.28 28.49
N ILE A 160 4.69 14.10 27.50
CA ILE A 160 5.25 15.43 27.75
C ILE A 160 4.08 16.38 27.95
N VAL A 161 3.93 16.87 29.18
CA VAL A 161 2.87 17.79 29.59
C VAL A 161 3.43 19.20 29.59
N THR A 162 2.98 20.00 28.61
CA THR A 162 3.39 21.42 28.52
C THR A 162 2.67 22.25 29.57
N THR A 163 3.38 23.16 30.22
CA THR A 163 2.81 24.01 31.28
C THR A 163 3.42 25.40 31.32
N ILE A 164 2.82 26.28 32.11
CA ILE A 164 3.26 27.66 32.35
C ILE A 164 3.31 27.90 33.87
N LEU A 165 4.24 28.74 34.32
CA LEU A 165 4.33 29.09 35.74
C LEU A 165 3.23 30.09 36.11
N GLU A 166 2.33 29.70 37.00
CA GLU A 166 1.25 30.54 37.52
C GLU A 166 0.92 30.15 38.96
N THR A 167 0.96 31.11 39.88
CA THR A 167 0.62 30.86 41.29
C THR A 167 -0.90 30.87 41.48
N PRO A 168 -1.53 29.88 42.15
CA PRO A 168 -0.95 28.74 42.88
C PRO A 168 -0.95 27.40 42.11
N TYR A 169 -1.19 27.43 40.80
CA TYR A 169 -1.42 26.25 39.96
C TYR A 169 -0.15 25.48 39.64
N MET A 170 0.91 26.18 39.22
CA MET A 170 2.18 25.63 38.78
C MET A 170 3.31 26.57 39.18
N MET A 171 4.11 26.16 40.16
CA MET A 171 5.22 26.90 40.74
C MET A 171 6.49 26.07 40.66
N MET A 172 7.65 26.71 40.79
CA MET A 172 8.94 26.05 40.69
C MET A 172 9.77 26.26 41.96
N HIS A 173 10.38 25.19 42.47
CA HIS A 173 11.30 25.28 43.60
C HIS A 173 12.55 26.10 43.25
N LEU A 174 12.98 26.95 44.17
CA LEU A 174 14.21 27.72 44.05
C LEU A 174 15.39 26.85 44.55
N GLY A 175 16.11 26.19 43.64
CA GLY A 175 17.30 25.42 43.99
C GLY A 175 17.71 24.38 42.93
N LYS A 176 19.00 24.03 42.88
CA LYS A 176 19.55 23.06 41.90
C LYS A 176 19.35 21.59 42.29
N ASN A 177 18.77 21.32 43.46
CA ASN A 177 18.62 19.95 43.99
C ASN A 177 17.43 19.21 43.38
N TYR A 178 16.60 19.89 42.58
CA TYR A 178 15.40 19.33 41.98
C TYR A 178 15.61 19.07 40.48
N THR A 179 15.22 17.89 40.01
CA THR A 179 15.31 17.48 38.59
C THR A 179 13.99 16.89 38.11
N GLY A 180 13.71 16.96 36.81
CA GLY A 180 12.47 16.43 36.23
C GLY A 180 11.21 17.11 36.80
N ASN A 181 10.20 16.32 37.13
CA ASN A 181 8.91 16.80 37.67
C ASN A 181 9.03 17.40 39.07
N ASN A 182 10.00 16.93 39.88
CA ASN A 182 10.19 17.40 41.26
C ASN A 182 10.61 18.87 41.35
N ARG A 183 10.92 19.52 40.21
CA ARG A 183 11.16 20.96 40.14
C ARG A 183 9.88 21.76 40.36
N PHE A 184 8.73 21.17 40.06
CA PHE A 184 7.44 21.85 40.05
C PHE A 184 6.59 21.44 41.26
N PHE A 185 5.79 22.38 41.76
CA PHE A 185 4.80 22.15 42.81
C PHE A 185 3.59 23.06 42.60
N GLY A 186 2.44 22.72 43.18
CA GLY A 186 1.22 23.51 43.05
C GLY A 186 0.00 22.65 42.73
N PHE A 187 -1.16 23.27 42.68
CA PHE A 187 -2.44 22.57 42.56
C PHE A 187 -2.53 21.64 41.34
N CYS A 188 -2.03 22.07 40.18
CA CYS A 188 -2.07 21.26 38.96
C CYS A 188 -1.08 20.09 39.00
N VAL A 189 0.02 20.22 39.74
CA VAL A 189 1.00 19.13 39.92
C VAL A 189 0.37 18.00 40.74
N ASP A 190 -0.34 18.35 41.82
CA ASP A 190 -1.01 17.38 42.69
C ASP A 190 -2.14 16.63 41.96
N ILE A 191 -2.93 17.35 41.16
CA ILE A 191 -3.97 16.74 40.32
C ILE A 191 -3.34 15.80 39.29
N LEU A 192 -2.30 16.23 38.59
CA LEU A 192 -1.67 15.45 37.54
C LEU A 192 -1.03 14.17 38.09
N ASP A 193 -0.37 14.25 39.24
CA ASP A 193 0.18 13.07 39.95
C ASP A 193 -0.95 12.10 40.35
N ARG A 194 -2.10 12.61 40.81
CA ARG A 194 -3.27 11.78 41.13
C ARG A 194 -3.84 11.08 39.90
N ILE A 195 -4.04 11.81 38.80
CA ILE A 195 -4.55 11.27 37.53
C ILE A 195 -3.58 10.23 36.96
N SER A 196 -2.28 10.55 36.95
CA SER A 196 -1.22 9.65 36.49
C SER A 196 -1.24 8.31 37.25
N ARG A 197 -1.46 8.33 38.57
CA ARG A 197 -1.57 7.10 39.39
C ARG A 197 -2.84 6.32 39.16
N GLU A 198 -3.98 7.01 39.00
CA GLU A 198 -5.28 6.35 38.79
C GLU A 198 -5.38 5.73 37.39
N VAL A 199 -4.81 6.38 36.37
CA VAL A 199 -4.84 5.90 34.97
C VAL A 199 -3.64 5.00 34.65
N GLY A 200 -2.49 5.22 35.29
CA GLY A 200 -1.28 4.40 35.11
C GLY A 200 -0.36 4.84 33.96
N PHE A 201 -0.17 6.14 33.74
CA PHE A 201 0.79 6.66 32.74
C PHE A 201 1.95 7.42 33.37
N ASN A 202 3.10 7.43 32.70
CA ASN A 202 4.25 8.26 33.07
C ASN A 202 4.18 9.62 32.37
N TYR A 203 4.65 10.69 33.02
CA TYR A 203 4.67 12.03 32.42
C TYR A 203 5.93 12.81 32.78
N LEU A 204 6.25 13.81 31.95
CA LEU A 204 7.29 14.80 32.19
C LEU A 204 6.70 16.21 32.02
N LEU A 205 6.91 17.07 33.01
CA LEU A 205 6.53 18.49 32.95
C LEU A 205 7.59 19.29 32.19
N ASP A 206 7.14 20.02 31.17
CA ASP A 206 7.97 20.96 30.43
C ASP A 206 7.33 22.34 30.31
N LEU A 207 8.14 23.39 30.38
CA LEU A 207 7.64 24.76 30.30
C LEU A 207 7.48 25.17 28.84
N VAL A 208 6.34 25.77 28.52
CA VAL A 208 6.13 26.35 27.20
C VAL A 208 7.22 27.40 26.90
N PRO A 209 7.96 27.28 25.78
CA PRO A 209 9.15 28.09 25.53
C PRO A 209 8.90 29.60 25.50
N ASP A 210 7.77 30.02 24.93
CA ASP A 210 7.40 31.42 24.76
C ASP A 210 6.58 32.00 25.94
N ARG A 211 6.29 31.19 26.95
CA ARG A 211 5.50 31.54 28.14
C ARG A 211 4.11 32.10 27.82
N LYS A 212 3.48 31.62 26.74
CA LYS A 212 2.12 32.03 26.35
C LYS A 212 1.16 30.85 26.40
N TYR A 213 -0.11 31.15 26.70
CA TYR A 213 -1.19 30.16 26.61
C TYR A 213 -1.43 29.74 25.16
N GLY A 214 -1.61 30.72 24.28
CA GLY A 214 -1.81 30.51 22.86
C GLY A 214 -2.73 31.59 22.30
N VAL A 215 -2.27 32.24 21.24
CA VAL A 215 -3.00 33.24 20.49
C VAL A 215 -2.83 32.90 19.01
N GLU A 216 -3.95 32.83 18.30
CA GLU A 216 -3.96 32.62 16.86
C GLU A 216 -3.50 33.90 16.14
N ASN A 217 -2.62 33.74 15.16
CA ASN A 217 -2.25 34.81 14.26
C ASN A 217 -3.38 35.00 13.23
N PRO A 218 -4.05 36.17 13.18
CA PRO A 218 -5.20 36.39 12.30
C PRO A 218 -4.83 36.38 10.81
N THR A 219 -3.55 36.55 10.47
CA THR A 219 -3.07 36.58 9.10
C THR A 219 -2.63 35.19 8.62
N THR A 220 -1.99 34.40 9.47
CA THR A 220 -1.46 33.07 9.09
C THR A 220 -2.33 31.89 9.55
N GLY A 221 -3.24 32.10 10.50
CA GLY A 221 -4.03 31.04 11.15
C GLY A 221 -3.21 30.15 12.10
N GLU A 222 -1.94 30.50 12.36
CA GLU A 222 -1.07 29.71 13.21
C GLU A 222 -1.21 30.10 14.68
N TRP A 223 -1.20 29.09 15.56
CA TRP A 223 -1.21 29.28 17.00
C TRP A 223 0.22 29.42 17.54
N ASN A 224 0.38 30.18 18.62
CA ASN A 224 1.59 30.15 19.47
C ASN A 224 1.31 29.48 20.84
N GLY A 225 2.25 29.57 21.77
CA GLY A 225 2.02 29.12 23.14
C GLY A 225 1.83 27.62 23.32
N MET A 226 1.15 27.26 24.40
CA MET A 226 0.80 25.87 24.71
C MET A 226 -0.11 25.27 23.63
N VAL A 227 -1.00 26.06 23.02
CA VAL A 227 -1.86 25.58 21.92
C VAL A 227 -1.03 25.11 20.73
N GLN A 228 0.02 25.84 20.35
CA GLN A 228 0.94 25.42 19.28
C GLN A 228 1.61 24.08 19.57
N GLN A 229 2.03 23.86 20.82
CA GLN A 229 2.68 22.60 21.23
C GLN A 229 1.76 21.39 21.05
N LEU A 230 0.46 21.57 21.26
CA LEU A 230 -0.56 20.53 21.07
C LEU A 230 -0.87 20.29 19.60
N VAL A 231 -1.04 21.36 18.81
CA VAL A 231 -1.33 21.26 17.36
C VAL A 231 -0.19 20.58 16.61
N MET A 232 1.06 20.88 16.98
CA MET A 232 2.25 20.29 16.36
C MET A 232 2.59 18.90 16.93
N HIS A 233 1.77 18.34 17.81
CA HIS A 233 2.01 17.06 18.50
C HIS A 233 3.38 16.98 19.19
N VAL A 234 3.89 18.12 19.67
CA VAL A 234 5.13 18.21 20.44
C VAL A 234 4.90 17.80 21.90
N CYS A 235 3.69 18.04 22.41
CA CYS A 235 3.24 17.66 23.75
C CYS A 235 1.85 17.02 23.70
N TYR A 236 1.51 16.28 24.76
CA TYR A 236 0.21 15.64 24.95
C TYR A 236 -0.48 16.23 26.19
N ILE A 237 -1.81 16.24 26.20
CA ILE A 237 -2.63 16.67 27.36
C ILE A 237 -2.68 15.55 28.39
#